data_AF-A0A356NPD8-F1
#
_entry.id   AF-A0A356NPD8-F1
#
_cell.length_a   1.000
_cell.length_b   1.000
_cell.length_c   1.000
_cell.angle_alpha   90.00
_cell.angle_beta   90.00
_cell.angle_gamma   90.00
#
_symmetry.space_group_name_H-M   'P 1'
#
loop_
_entity.id
_entity.type
_entity.pdbx_description
1 polymer ?
#
loop_
_entity_poly.entity_id
_entity_poly.type
_entity_poly.pdbx_seq_one_letter_code
_entity_poly.pdbx_strand_id
1 'polypeptide(L)' 'IPRTIEFWQGRPSRLHDRIQYTMDEDGAWKKARLAP' A
#
# COMPACT_ATOMS: atom_id res chain seq x y z
N ILE A 1 -14.52 9.28 1.45
CA ILE A 1 -13.64 8.28 2.10
C ILE A 1 -12.72 7.72 1.02
N PRO A 2 -11.39 7.66 1.22
CA PRO A 2 -10.48 7.11 0.21
C PRO A 2 -10.73 5.62 0.02
N ARG A 3 -10.70 5.15 -1.23
CA ARG A 3 -10.79 3.72 -1.57
C ARG A 3 -9.43 3.02 -1.62
N THR A 4 -8.35 3.81 -1.72
CA THR A 4 -6.98 3.31 -1.80
C THR A 4 -6.06 4.23 -1.00
N ILE A 5 -5.10 3.65 -0.28
CA ILE A 5 -4.05 4.35 0.44
C ILE A 5 -2.73 3.62 0.18
N GLU A 6 -1.67 4.32 -0.21
CA GLU A 6 -0.35 3.72 -0.41
C GLU A 6 0.69 4.36 0.52
N PHE A 7 1.45 3.51 1.20
CA PHE A 7 2.55 3.90 2.08
C PHE A 7 3.88 3.54 1.43
N TRP A 8 4.76 4.53 1.41
CA TRP A 8 6.10 4.42 0.84
C TRP A 8 7.12 4.62 1.96
N GLN A 9 8.02 3.66 2.13
CA GLN A 9 9.12 3.78 3.07
C GLN A 9 10.46 3.74 2.34
N GLY A 10 11.22 4.84 2.48
CA GLY A 10 12.59 4.99 2.00
C GLY A 10 13.53 3.93 2.59
N ARG A 11 14.37 3.31 1.75
CA ARG A 11 15.52 2.50 2.17
C ARG A 11 16.79 2.98 1.44
N PRO A 12 17.99 2.93 2.07
CA PRO A 12 19.24 3.34 1.42
C PRO A 12 19.57 2.54 0.15
N SER A 13 19.11 1.28 0.08
CA SER A 13 19.33 0.37 -1.05
C SER A 13 18.51 0.68 -2.30
N ARG A 14 17.73 1.78 -2.33
CA ARG A 14 16.75 2.12 -3.40
C ARG A 14 15.63 1.09 -3.60
N LEU A 15 15.57 0.05 -2.76
CA LEU A 15 14.47 -0.90 -2.70
C LEU A 15 13.46 -0.40 -1.66
N HIS A 16 12.55 0.44 -2.12
CA HIS A 16 11.50 1.01 -1.27
C HIS A 16 10.47 -0.05 -0.87
N ASP A 17 10.07 -0.05 0.40
CA ASP A 17 8.90 -0.80 0.81
C ASP A 17 7.65 -0.03 0.35
N ARG A 18 6.82 -0.69 -0.45
CA ARG A 18 5.53 -0.15 -0.90
C ARG A 18 4.41 -1.01 -0.36
N ILE A 19 3.52 -0.42 0.43
CA ILE A 19 2.36 -1.11 0.99
C ILE A 19 1.10 -0.38 0.52
N GLN A 20 0.26 -1.10 -0.21
CA GLN A 20 -1.04 -0.60 -0.66
C GLN A 20 -2.16 -1.19 0.20
N TYR A 21 -3.08 -0.32 0.60
CA TYR A 21 -4.36 -0.68 1.18
C TYR A 21 -5.46 -0.32 0.18
N THR A 22 -6.38 -1.24 -0.05
CA THR A 22 -7.55 -1.07 -0.91
C THR A 22 -8.79 -1.48 -0.15
N MET A 23 -9.80 -0.63 -0.16
CA MET A 23 -11.10 -0.91 0.44
C MET A 23 -11.98 -1.59 -0.61
N ASP A 24 -12.52 -2.75 -0.29
CA ASP A 24 -13.48 -3.43 -1.16
C ASP A 24 -14.90 -2.84 -1.03
N GLU A 25 -15.84 -3.43 -1.78
CA GLU A 25 -17.23 -2.98 -1.83
C GLU A 25 -17.96 -3.17 -0.49
N ASP A 26 -17.52 -4.14 0.33
CA ASP A 26 -18.05 -4.42 1.66
C ASP A 26 -17.42 -3.55 2.75
N GLY A 27 -16.48 -2.66 2.38
CA GLY A 27 -15.79 -1.75 3.29
C GLY A 27 -14.62 -2.39 4.03
N ALA A 28 -14.22 -3.62 3.69
CA ALA A 28 -13.06 -4.27 4.27
C ALA A 28 -11.77 -3.82 3.58
N TRP A 29 -10.71 -3.64 4.38
CA TRP A 29 -9.40 -3.25 3.88
C TRP A 29 -8.54 -4.47 3.54
N LYS A 30 -8.07 -4.52 2.30
CA LYS A 30 -7.08 -5.49 1.83
C LYS A 30 -5.71 -4.84 1.77
N LYS A 31 -4.68 -5.58 2.21
CA LYS A 31 -3.27 -5.14 2.23
C LYS A 31 -2.47 -5.92 1.18
N ALA A 32 -1.68 -5.21 0.39
CA ALA A 32 -0.73 -5.78 -0.57
C ALA A 32 0.65 -5.11 -0.44
N ARG A 33 1.72 -5.87 -0.69
CA ARG A 33 3.08 -5.34 -0.89
C ARG A 33 3.32 -5.20 -2.39
N LEU A 34 3.77 -4.03 -2.83
CA LEU A 34 4.16 -3.80 -4.22
C LEU A 34 5.68 -3.87 -4.36
N ALA A 35 6.14 -4.25 -5.56
CA ALA A 35 7.54 -4.13 -5.89
C ALA A 35 7.94 -2.64 -5.96
N PRO A 36 9.14 -2.27 -5.46
CA PRO A 36 9.69 -0.93 -5.68
C PRO A 36 9.78 -0.57 -7.16
#